data_AF-B1ZQD3-F1
#
_entry.id   AF-B1ZQD3-F1
#
_cell.length_a   1.000
_cell.length_b   1.000
_cell.length_c   1.000
_cell.angle_alpha   90.00
_cell.angle_beta   90.00
_cell.angle_gamma   90.00
#
_symmetry.space_group_name_H-M   'P 1'
#
loop_
_entity.id
_entity.type
_entity.pdbx_description
1 polymer ?
#
loop_
_entity_poly.entity_id
_entity_poly.type
_entity_poly.pdbx_seq_one_letter_code
_entity_poly.pdbx_strand_id
1 'polypeptide(L)'
;MPDRAEFLARTLIARLVSLQESRAEDGRSAPDRAERIATLEKVLVVELGLTDSSTLSLIEAAVPDLALAQHDSGRELAAFAEFLRRRLGAQLSEPGRP
;
A
#
# COMPACT_ATOMS: atom_id res chain seq x y z
N MET A 1 17.79 1.20 -11.83
CA MET A 1 17.48 0.51 -10.56
C MET A 1 15.97 0.52 -10.43
N PRO A 2 15.29 -0.63 -10.31
CA PRO A 2 13.86 -0.64 -10.05
C PRO A 2 13.60 0.13 -8.76
N ASP A 3 12.73 1.13 -8.82
CA ASP A 3 12.45 1.99 -7.69
C ASP A 3 11.63 1.21 -6.66
N ARG A 4 12.22 0.93 -5.48
CA ARG A 4 11.56 0.14 -4.43
C ARG A 4 10.24 0.77 -3.98
N ALA A 5 10.14 2.10 -3.98
CA ALA A 5 8.90 2.77 -3.58
C ALA A 5 7.78 2.54 -4.61
N GLU A 6 8.12 2.56 -5.91
CA GLU A 6 7.18 2.22 -6.98
C GLU A 6 6.73 0.75 -6.91
N PHE A 7 7.67 -0.18 -6.69
CA PHE A 7 7.34 -1.60 -6.49
C PHE A 7 6.41 -1.81 -5.30
N LEU A 8 6.71 -1.15 -4.17
CA LEU A 8 5.90 -1.23 -2.96
C LEU A 8 4.51 -0.62 -3.18
N ALA A 9 4.43 0.56 -3.80
CA ALA A 9 3.17 1.21 -4.16
C ALA A 9 2.28 0.28 -4.99
N ARG A 10 2.85 -0.34 -6.03
CA ARG A 10 2.13 -1.27 -6.90
C ARG A 10 1.65 -2.51 -6.16
N THR A 11 2.49 -3.06 -5.27
CA THR A 11 2.16 -4.22 -4.45
C THR A 11 1.04 -3.93 -3.46
N LEU A 12 1.10 -2.78 -2.77
CA LEU A 12 0.08 -2.36 -1.81
C LEU A 12 -1.28 -2.13 -2.50
N ILE A 13 -1.27 -1.42 -3.63
CA ILE A 13 -2.49 -1.18 -4.42
C ILE A 13 -3.06 -2.51 -4.91
N ALA A 14 -2.25 -3.39 -5.50
CA ALA A 14 -2.70 -4.69 -5.96
C ALA A 14 -3.34 -5.53 -4.85
N ARG A 15 -2.74 -5.55 -3.65
CA ARG A 15 -3.30 -6.27 -2.50
C ARG A 15 -4.63 -5.70 -2.01
N LEU A 16 -4.77 -4.39 -2.00
CA LEU A 16 -6.04 -3.76 -1.62
C LEU A 16 -7.13 -3.96 -2.68
N VAL A 17 -6.78 -3.95 -3.97
CA VAL A 17 -7.70 -4.31 -5.05
C VAL A 17 -8.17 -5.76 -4.87
N SER A 18 -7.25 -6.71 -4.67
CA SER A 18 -7.62 -8.10 -4.42
C SER A 18 -8.51 -8.27 -3.17
N LEU A 19 -8.26 -7.52 -2.09
CA LEU A 19 -9.13 -7.54 -0.91
C LEU A 19 -10.56 -7.07 -1.25
N GLN A 20 -10.67 -5.99 -2.02
CA GLN A 20 -11.97 -5.45 -2.44
C GLN A 20 -12.70 -6.42 -3.38
N GLU A 21 -12.00 -7.03 -4.32
CA GLU A 21 -12.55 -8.05 -5.23
C GLU A 21 -13.04 -9.26 -4.45
N SER A 22 -12.23 -9.83 -3.56
CA SER A 22 -12.65 -10.97 -2.74
C SER A 22 -13.86 -10.66 -1.87
N ARG A 23 -13.97 -9.44 -1.33
CA ARG A 23 -15.18 -9.02 -0.58
C ARG A 23 -16.41 -8.92 -1.48
N ALA A 24 -16.25 -8.40 -2.69
CA ALA A 24 -17.32 -8.32 -3.67
C ALA A 24 -17.78 -9.72 -4.13
N GLU A 25 -16.85 -10.65 -4.34
CA GLU A 25 -17.14 -12.06 -4.68
C GLU A 25 -17.92 -12.76 -3.56
N ASP A 26 -17.58 -12.48 -2.29
CA ASP A 26 -18.29 -12.96 -1.10
C ASP A 26 -19.66 -12.27 -0.87
N GLY A 27 -20.04 -11.30 -1.72
CA GLY A 27 -21.26 -10.51 -1.55
C GLY A 27 -21.26 -9.60 -0.31
N ARG A 28 -20.07 -9.26 0.21
CA ARG A 28 -19.88 -8.40 1.37
C ARG A 28 -19.66 -6.94 0.98
N SER A 29 -19.93 -6.05 1.92
CA SER A 29 -19.58 -4.63 1.79
C SER A 29 -18.08 -4.41 1.59
N ALA A 30 -17.75 -3.22 1.08
CA ALA A 30 -16.37 -2.77 0.91
C ALA A 30 -15.57 -2.93 2.22
N PRO A 31 -14.26 -3.26 2.13
CA PRO A 31 -13.44 -3.52 3.32
C PRO A 31 -13.37 -2.29 4.21
N ASP A 32 -13.62 -2.49 5.50
CA ASP A 32 -13.48 -1.44 6.51
C ASP A 32 -12.03 -0.98 6.65
N ARG A 33 -11.85 0.22 7.21
CA ARG A 33 -10.52 0.82 7.44
C ARG A 33 -9.56 -0.12 8.17
N ALA A 34 -10.04 -0.84 9.18
CA ALA A 34 -9.22 -1.77 9.94
C ALA A 34 -8.67 -2.92 9.07
N GLU A 35 -9.48 -3.42 8.12
CA GLU A 35 -9.06 -4.48 7.21
C GLU A 35 -8.03 -4.00 6.19
N ARG A 36 -8.21 -2.77 5.71
CA ARG A 36 -7.25 -2.11 4.81
C ARG A 36 -5.91 -1.94 5.53
N ILE A 37 -5.91 -1.43 6.76
CA ILE A 37 -4.71 -1.29 7.60
C ILE A 37 -4.04 -2.65 7.83
N ALA A 38 -4.80 -3.69 8.20
CA ALA A 38 -4.24 -5.02 8.42
C ALA A 38 -3.62 -5.63 7.13
N THR A 39 -4.18 -5.32 5.97
CA THR A 39 -3.63 -5.76 4.67
C THR A 39 -2.34 -5.01 4.33
N LEU A 40 -2.31 -3.70 4.56
CA LEU A 40 -1.10 -2.89 4.40
C LEU A 40 0.02 -3.34 5.34
N GLU A 41 -0.31 -3.62 6.61
CA GLU A 41 0.62 -4.13 7.61
C GLU A 41 1.28 -5.42 7.14
N LYS A 42 0.51 -6.40 6.65
CA LYS A 42 1.08 -7.67 6.16
C LYS A 42 2.14 -7.46 5.09
N VAL A 43 1.91 -6.53 4.15
CA VAL A 43 2.89 -6.23 3.09
C VAL A 43 4.11 -5.52 3.67
N LEU A 44 3.89 -4.48 4.49
CA LEU A 44 4.98 -3.66 5.03
C LEU A 44 5.85 -4.41 6.05
N VAL A 45 5.29 -5.37 6.78
CA VAL A 45 6.04 -6.28 7.66
C VAL A 45 6.94 -7.20 6.84
N VAL A 46 6.44 -7.78 5.76
CA VAL A 46 7.22 -8.70 4.90
C VAL A 46 8.32 -7.94 4.16
N GLU A 47 8.01 -6.77 3.61
CA GLU A 47 8.94 -6.02 2.77
C GLU A 47 9.94 -5.18 3.56
N LEU A 48 9.53 -4.62 4.71
CA LEU A 48 10.30 -3.61 5.46
C LEU A 48 10.38 -3.89 6.97
N GLY A 49 9.73 -4.93 7.50
CA GLY A 49 9.65 -5.16 8.95
C GLY A 49 8.86 -4.10 9.72
N LEU A 50 8.03 -3.31 9.04
CA LEU A 50 7.34 -2.15 9.62
C LEU A 50 6.02 -2.57 10.28
N THR A 51 5.94 -2.40 11.60
CA THR A 51 4.74 -2.67 12.42
C THR A 51 4.16 -1.40 13.09
N ASP A 52 4.73 -0.22 12.82
CA ASP A 52 4.30 1.04 13.45
C ASP A 52 2.88 1.44 13.00
N SER A 53 1.93 1.39 13.94
CA SER A 53 0.50 1.65 13.69
C SER A 53 0.21 3.09 13.21
N SER A 54 1.04 4.05 13.62
CA SER A 54 0.92 5.45 13.18
C SER A 54 1.28 5.59 11.71
N THR A 55 2.37 4.96 11.29
CA THR A 55 2.81 4.94 9.90
C THR A 55 1.85 4.16 9.02
N LEU A 56 1.30 3.04 9.51
CA LEU A 56 0.25 2.30 8.82
C LEU A 56 -1.00 3.14 8.57
N SER A 57 -1.45 3.90 9.58
CA SER A 57 -2.59 4.81 9.45
C SER A 57 -2.35 5.93 8.45
N LEU A 58 -1.12 6.47 8.40
CA LEU A 58 -0.73 7.51 7.44
C LEU A 58 -0.64 6.97 6.01
N ILE A 59 -0.10 5.76 5.85
CA ILE A 59 -0.03 5.10 4.54
C ILE A 59 -1.43 4.80 4.04
N GLU A 60 -2.31 4.27 4.88
CA GLU A 60 -3.71 3.99 4.53
C GLU A 60 -4.45 5.25 4.07
N ALA A 61 -4.28 6.37 4.77
CA ALA A 61 -4.88 7.65 4.40
C ALA A 61 -4.32 8.24 3.10
N ALA A 62 -3.10 7.83 2.70
CA ALA A 62 -2.45 8.26 1.46
C ALA A 62 -2.70 7.29 0.29
N VAL A 63 -3.33 6.13 0.53
CA VAL A 63 -3.70 5.21 -0.55
C VAL A 63 -4.71 5.90 -1.46
N PRO A 64 -4.49 5.94 -2.78
CA PRO A 64 -5.44 6.53 -3.71
C PRO A 64 -6.76 5.75 -3.68
N ASP A 65 -7.86 6.46 -3.96
CA ASP A 65 -9.16 5.81 -4.02
C ASP A 65 -9.16 4.73 -5.12
N LEU A 66 -9.39 3.47 -4.73
CA LEU A 66 -9.23 2.32 -5.63
C LEU A 66 -10.25 2.32 -6.77
N ALA A 67 -11.40 2.99 -6.59
CA ALA A 67 -12.39 3.15 -7.65
C ALA A 67 -11.92 4.16 -8.71
N LEU A 68 -11.22 5.22 -8.28
CA LEU A 68 -10.61 6.22 -9.17
C LEU A 68 -9.28 5.75 -9.79
N ALA A 69 -8.52 4.93 -9.06
CA ALA A 69 -7.23 4.40 -9.49
C ALA A 69 -7.34 3.51 -10.73
N GLN A 70 -8.52 2.98 -11.06
CA GLN A 70 -8.74 2.20 -12.30
C GLN A 70 -8.77 3.06 -13.57
N HIS A 71 -9.02 4.38 -13.47
CA HIS A 71 -9.08 5.29 -14.62
C HIS A 71 -7.79 6.09 -14.84
N ASP A 72 -7.10 6.50 -13.77
CA ASP A 72 -5.89 7.36 -13.84
C ASP A 72 -4.65 6.67 -13.21
N SER A 73 -4.53 5.35 -13.42
CA SER A 73 -3.63 4.45 -12.67
C SER A 73 -2.16 4.88 -12.64
N GLY A 74 -1.68 5.58 -13.68
CA GLY A 74 -0.28 5.98 -13.77
C GLY A 74 0.10 7.15 -12.86
N ARG A 75 -0.74 8.19 -12.80
CA ARG A 75 -0.45 9.40 -12.01
C ARG A 75 -0.63 9.16 -10.51
N GLU A 76 -1.72 8.48 -10.14
CA GLU A 76 -2.02 8.13 -8.74
C GLU A 76 -0.95 7.19 -8.17
N LEU A 77 -0.51 6.21 -8.96
CA LEU A 77 0.58 5.30 -8.56
C LEU A 77 1.89 6.08 -8.35
N ALA A 78 2.24 6.99 -9.26
CA ALA A 78 3.45 7.80 -9.14
C ALA A 78 3.42 8.72 -7.90
N ALA A 79 2.27 9.35 -7.62
CA ALA A 79 2.08 10.18 -6.44
C ALA A 79 2.19 9.35 -5.15
N PHE A 80 1.58 8.16 -5.12
CA PHE A 80 1.67 7.27 -3.97
C PHE A 80 3.09 6.73 -3.76
N ALA A 81 3.78 6.35 -4.84
CA ALA A 81 5.19 5.96 -4.80
C ALA A 81 6.08 7.09 -4.28
N GLU A 82 5.84 8.33 -4.69
CA GLU A 82 6.57 9.50 -4.17
C GLU A 82 6.29 9.72 -2.68
N PHE A 83 5.04 9.58 -2.24
CA PHE A 83 4.67 9.62 -0.83
C PHE A 83 5.42 8.56 -0.02
N LEU A 84 5.42 7.31 -0.48
CA LEU A 84 6.16 6.22 0.18
C LEU A 84 7.66 6.51 0.21
N ARG A 85 8.23 7.04 -0.88
CA ARG A 85 9.65 7.41 -0.93
C ARG A 85 10.00 8.48 0.11
N ARG A 86 9.16 9.49 0.28
CA ARG A 86 9.36 10.55 1.29
C ARG A 86 9.19 10.03 2.72
N ARG A 87 8.20 9.16 2.93
CA ARG A 87 7.84 8.68 4.28
C ARG A 87 8.75 7.55 4.76
N LEU A 88 9.11 6.64 3.86
CA LEU A 88 9.86 5.42 4.14
C LEU A 88 11.30 5.50 3.64
N GLY A 89 11.77 6.66 3.17
CA GLY A 89 13.07 6.80 2.48
C GLY A 89 14.25 6.19 3.23
N ALA A 90 14.30 6.27 4.56
CA ALA A 90 15.31 5.60 5.38
C ALA A 90 15.20 4.07 5.27
N GLN A 91 14.00 3.51 5.44
CA GLN A 91 13.73 2.07 5.40
C GLN A 91 13.88 1.47 3.99
N LEU A 92 13.60 2.26 2.95
CA LEU A 92 13.77 1.86 1.55
C LEU A 92 15.23 1.85 1.11
N SER A 93 16.09 2.65 1.76
CA SER A 93 17.52 2.79 1.46
C SER A 93 18.36 1.71 2.14
N GLU A 94 17.85 1.08 3.20
CA GLU A 94 18.54 -0.01 3.87
C GLU A 94 18.37 -1.32 3.07
N PRO A 95 19.47 -1.94 2.56
CA PRO A 95 19.40 -3.32 2.12
C PRO A 95 19.12 -4.16 3.38
N GLY A 96 17.96 -4.84 3.41
CA GLY A 96 17.52 -5.66 4.52
C GLY A 96 18.68 -6.50 5.06
N ARG A 97 19.00 -6.26 6.34
CA ARG A 97 19.98 -7.06 7.06
C ARG A 97 19.31 -8.40 7.39
N PRO A 98 19.88 -9.54 6.97
CA PRO A 98 19.36 -10.87 7.29
C PRO A 98 19.45 -11.18 8.79
#